data_AF-A0A959QBY5-F1
#
_entry.id   AF-A0A959QBY5-F1
#
_cell.length_a   1.000
_cell.length_b   1.000
_cell.length_c   1.000
_cell.angle_alpha   90.00
_cell.angle_beta   90.00
_cell.angle_gamma   90.00
#
_symmetry.space_group_name_H-M   'P 1'
#
loop_
_entity.id
_entity.type
_entity.pdbx_description
1 polymer ?
#
loop_
_entity_poly.entity_id
_entity_poly.type
_entity_poly.pdbx_seq_one_letter_code
_entity_poly.pdbx_strand_id
1 'polypeptide(L)'
;QRGTNSLFFPGGTRSRSGSLETHLKMGLLGTVVEAQRAMYESGKDQKIFIVPVVLGYHVVLEARYLIDQHLRRTGKERYFRQRDFGFSIRKILKFAWKVFSQPSEITLAFGKPLDVLGNFVDENGVSHDSKGQVVEVKDYFLSAEGVEADLQREAEYTKILADRVVERYFRENVVLSSHLVAFAAFNLLRIQNPSLDLYAVLRLPTDDHFFTREDMETAISHLQAELKQREERGEIRLAKQISWEPAELIRDGLKHLGVYHPAKVLKINKEGHFVSEDFHLLYFYHNRLDHYELEKVMQAPVPMVDPHWNNIDEIID
;
A
#
# COMPACT_ATOMS: atom_id res chain seq x y z
N GLN A 1 -19.27 13.47 -18.03
CA GLN A 1 -20.37 14.23 -18.68
C GLN A 1 -20.10 15.72 -18.91
N ARG A 2 -19.70 16.51 -17.88
CA ARG A 2 -19.46 17.97 -18.03
C ARG A 2 -18.01 18.36 -18.40
N GLY A 3 -17.15 17.39 -18.69
CA GLY A 3 -15.73 17.65 -19.02
C GLY A 3 -14.86 18.08 -17.84
N THR A 4 -15.29 17.79 -16.60
CA THR A 4 -14.55 18.16 -15.38
C THR A 4 -13.77 16.99 -14.81
N ASN A 5 -12.57 17.24 -14.31
CA ASN A 5 -11.80 16.26 -13.55
C ASN A 5 -12.47 16.00 -12.19
N SER A 6 -12.57 14.73 -11.81
CA SER A 6 -13.19 14.31 -10.56
C SER A 6 -12.24 13.40 -9.79
N LEU A 7 -12.09 13.66 -8.49
CA LEU A 7 -11.40 12.74 -7.58
C LEU A 7 -12.42 11.85 -6.88
N PHE A 8 -12.15 10.55 -6.86
CA PHE A 8 -13.06 9.56 -6.31
C PHE A 8 -12.31 8.54 -5.44
N PHE A 9 -12.94 8.10 -4.34
CA PHE A 9 -12.37 7.14 -3.39
C PHE A 9 -13.16 5.81 -3.44
N PRO A 10 -12.77 4.84 -4.27
CA PRO A 10 -13.54 3.62 -4.51
C PRO A 10 -13.67 2.68 -3.31
N GLY A 11 -12.79 2.75 -2.31
CA GLY A 11 -12.98 2.04 -1.04
C GLY A 11 -14.12 2.61 -0.19
N GLY A 12 -14.58 3.83 -0.51
CA GLY A 12 -15.70 4.53 0.12
C GLY A 12 -15.46 5.01 1.56
N THR A 13 -14.38 4.57 2.23
CA THR A 13 -13.92 5.07 3.53
C THR A 13 -12.41 5.02 3.61
N ARG A 14 -11.82 5.59 4.68
CA ARG A 14 -10.38 5.43 4.98
C ARG A 14 -10.03 3.95 5.21
N SER A 15 -8.86 3.51 4.74
CA SER A 15 -8.32 2.18 5.06
C SER A 15 -8.15 2.04 6.57
N ARG A 16 -8.76 0.99 7.15
CA ARG A 16 -8.75 0.75 8.61
C ARG A 16 -7.57 -0.11 9.06
N SER A 17 -7.11 -1.03 8.20
CA SER A 17 -5.96 -1.88 8.46
C SER A 17 -4.62 -1.18 8.22
N GLY A 18 -4.59 -0.11 7.42
CA GLY A 18 -3.35 0.47 6.91
C GLY A 18 -2.84 -0.17 5.61
N SER A 19 -3.50 -1.25 5.16
CA SER A 19 -3.20 -1.90 3.88
C SER A 19 -3.73 -1.09 2.69
N LEU A 20 -3.21 -1.41 1.51
CA LEU A 20 -3.84 -1.03 0.24
C LEU A 20 -5.23 -1.67 0.12
N GLU A 21 -6.10 -1.02 -0.64
CA GLU A 21 -7.44 -1.54 -0.90
C GLU A 21 -7.37 -2.70 -1.90
N THR A 22 -7.94 -3.84 -1.53
CA THR A 22 -8.05 -5.03 -2.39
C THR A 22 -9.40 -5.13 -3.08
N HIS A 23 -10.40 -4.37 -2.61
CA HIS A 23 -11.77 -4.44 -3.09
C HIS A 23 -12.37 -3.05 -3.20
N LEU A 24 -13.01 -2.77 -4.34
CA LEU A 24 -13.60 -1.48 -4.66
C LEU A 24 -15.12 -1.58 -4.65
N LYS A 25 -15.79 -0.49 -4.26
CA LYS A 25 -17.25 -0.42 -4.30
C LYS A 25 -17.73 -0.29 -5.74
N MET A 26 -18.20 -1.40 -6.29
CA MET A 26 -18.70 -1.54 -7.66
C MET A 26 -19.72 -0.48 -8.05
N GLY A 27 -20.69 -0.19 -7.17
CA GLY A 27 -21.74 0.79 -7.48
C GLY A 27 -21.21 2.19 -7.76
N LEU A 28 -20.05 2.58 -7.23
CA LEU A 28 -19.46 3.88 -7.51
C LEU A 28 -18.64 3.87 -8.81
N LEU A 29 -17.93 2.78 -9.10
CA LEU A 29 -17.23 2.61 -10.38
C LEU A 29 -18.20 2.46 -11.56
N GLY A 30 -19.34 1.80 -11.34
CA GLY A 30 -20.40 1.64 -12.35
C GLY A 30 -20.93 2.97 -12.88
N THR A 31 -21.01 4.00 -12.03
CA THR A 31 -21.40 5.35 -12.47
C THR A 31 -20.49 5.94 -13.54
N VAL A 32 -19.23 5.50 -13.61
CA VAL A 32 -18.27 5.95 -14.64
C VAL A 32 -18.57 5.30 -15.98
N VAL A 33 -18.91 4.00 -15.97
CA VAL A 33 -19.33 3.25 -17.16
C VAL A 33 -20.65 3.80 -17.69
N GLU A 34 -21.64 4.00 -16.82
CA GLU A 34 -22.93 4.64 -17.15
C GLU A 34 -22.73 6.06 -17.71
N ALA A 35 -21.82 6.83 -17.12
CA ALA A 35 -21.51 8.18 -17.59
C ALA A 35 -20.90 8.18 -19.00
N GLN A 36 -20.06 7.19 -19.34
CA GLN A 36 -19.52 7.03 -20.68
C GLN A 36 -20.61 6.65 -21.68
N ARG A 37 -21.49 5.69 -21.34
CA ARG A 37 -22.65 5.33 -22.17
C ARG A 37 -23.53 6.54 -22.46
N ALA A 38 -23.93 7.27 -21.42
CA ALA A 38 -24.76 8.47 -21.57
C ALA A 38 -24.12 9.56 -22.45
N MET A 39 -22.78 9.63 -22.48
CA MET A 39 -22.07 10.53 -23.40
C MET A 39 -22.23 10.07 -24.86
N TYR A 40 -22.06 8.77 -25.14
CA TYR A 40 -22.27 8.21 -26.47
C TYR A 40 -23.73 8.30 -26.94
N GLU A 41 -24.71 8.05 -26.05
CA GLU A 41 -26.15 8.24 -26.33
C GLU A 41 -26.46 9.68 -26.74
N SER A 42 -25.77 10.65 -26.12
CA SER A 42 -25.89 12.08 -26.47
C SER A 42 -25.11 12.49 -27.73
N GLY A 43 -24.53 11.53 -28.46
CA GLY A 43 -23.75 11.78 -29.68
C GLY A 43 -22.35 12.36 -29.44
N LYS A 44 -21.86 12.35 -28.19
CA LYS A 44 -20.51 12.83 -27.85
C LYS A 44 -19.51 11.69 -27.97
N ASP A 45 -18.38 11.97 -28.61
CA ASP A 45 -17.31 10.98 -28.83
C ASP A 45 -16.15 11.09 -27.80
N GLN A 46 -16.36 11.87 -26.74
CA GLN A 46 -15.36 12.08 -25.69
C GLN A 46 -15.22 10.83 -24.82
N LYS A 47 -13.97 10.46 -24.50
CA LYS A 47 -13.64 9.34 -23.61
C LYS A 47 -13.39 9.81 -22.18
N ILE A 48 -13.85 9.03 -21.21
CA ILE A 48 -13.54 9.20 -19.79
C ILE A 48 -12.30 8.37 -19.48
N PHE A 49 -11.29 9.04 -18.90
CA PHE A 49 -10.08 8.40 -18.42
C PHE A 49 -10.12 8.22 -16.92
N ILE A 50 -9.61 7.08 -16.47
CA ILE A 50 -9.48 6.71 -15.07
C ILE A 50 -7.98 6.62 -14.78
N VAL A 51 -7.50 7.47 -13.89
CA VAL A 51 -6.09 7.48 -13.48
C VAL A 51 -6.02 6.99 -12.03
N PRO A 52 -5.51 5.77 -11.78
CA PRO A 52 -5.31 5.29 -10.41
C PRO A 52 -4.28 6.17 -9.69
N VAL A 53 -4.58 6.57 -8.46
CA VAL A 53 -3.68 7.39 -7.64
C VAL A 53 -3.50 6.74 -6.28
N VAL A 54 -2.24 6.51 -5.91
CA VAL A 54 -1.87 5.99 -4.58
C VAL A 54 -1.25 7.10 -3.76
N LEU A 55 -1.82 7.33 -2.58
CA LEU A 55 -1.30 8.25 -1.58
C LEU A 55 -0.45 7.46 -0.57
N GLY A 56 0.76 7.93 -0.31
CA GLY A 56 1.69 7.39 0.68
C GLY A 56 1.96 8.41 1.78
N TYR A 57 1.83 7.97 3.03
CA TYR A 57 2.09 8.78 4.22
C TYR A 57 2.99 8.02 5.17
N HIS A 58 3.98 8.70 5.72
CA HIS A 58 4.78 8.11 6.78
C HIS A 58 3.97 7.81 8.05
N VAL A 59 2.99 8.65 8.37
CA VAL A 59 2.17 8.59 9.59
C VAL A 59 0.71 8.90 9.29
N VAL A 60 -0.20 8.13 9.88
CA VAL A 60 -1.64 8.37 9.86
C VAL A 60 -2.12 8.80 11.25
N LEU A 61 -2.84 9.92 11.32
CA LEU A 61 -3.19 10.52 12.61
C LEU A 61 -4.06 9.59 13.48
N GLU A 62 -5.04 8.97 12.84
CA GLU A 62 -6.05 8.12 13.48
C GLU A 62 -5.66 6.63 13.46
N ALA A 63 -4.40 6.29 13.15
CA ALA A 63 -3.95 4.91 12.95
C ALA A 63 -4.41 3.95 14.06
N ARG A 64 -4.26 4.36 15.33
CA ARG A 64 -4.66 3.53 16.48
C ARG A 64 -6.16 3.22 16.47
N TYR A 65 -6.98 4.24 16.24
CA TYR A 65 -8.43 4.07 16.20
C TYR A 65 -8.86 3.20 15.01
N LEU A 66 -8.25 3.44 13.85
CA LEU A 66 -8.51 2.68 12.63
C LEU A 66 -8.16 1.19 12.80
N ILE A 67 -6.98 0.88 13.34
CA ILE A 67 -6.57 -0.52 13.52
C ILE A 67 -7.41 -1.23 14.58
N ASP A 68 -7.76 -0.56 15.68
CA ASP A 68 -8.66 -1.13 16.68
C ASP A 68 -10.04 -1.46 16.09
N GLN A 69 -10.59 -0.59 15.25
CA GLN A 69 -11.85 -0.88 14.53
C GLN A 69 -11.69 -2.07 13.58
N HIS A 70 -10.57 -2.15 12.86
CA HIS A 70 -10.29 -3.25 11.94
C HIS A 70 -10.24 -4.59 12.71
N LEU A 71 -9.39 -4.67 13.73
CA LEU A 71 -9.18 -5.88 14.54
C LEU A 71 -10.44 -6.32 15.28
N ARG A 72 -11.28 -5.38 15.75
CA ARG A 72 -12.61 -5.70 16.31
C ARG A 72 -13.52 -6.38 15.28
N ARG A 73 -13.54 -5.87 14.06
CA ARG A 73 -14.38 -6.40 12.98
C ARG A 73 -13.91 -7.76 12.49
N THR A 74 -12.60 -7.97 12.36
CA THR A 74 -12.02 -9.20 11.83
C THR A 74 -11.83 -10.28 12.89
N GLY A 75 -11.59 -9.90 14.14
CA GLY A 75 -11.18 -10.84 15.19
C GLY A 75 -12.31 -11.61 15.85
N LYS A 76 -13.57 -11.15 15.73
CA LYS A 76 -14.75 -11.79 16.34
C LYS A 76 -14.44 -12.22 17.78
N GLU A 77 -14.49 -13.51 18.08
CA GLU A 77 -14.24 -14.10 19.42
C GLU A 77 -12.77 -14.09 19.86
N ARG A 78 -11.82 -13.93 18.93
CA ARG A 78 -10.38 -13.86 19.25
C ARG A 78 -9.94 -12.46 19.68
N TYR A 79 -10.77 -11.45 19.43
CA TYR A 79 -10.49 -10.08 19.84
C TYR A 79 -11.00 -9.80 21.25
N PHE A 80 -10.08 -9.58 22.18
CA PHE A 80 -10.39 -9.08 23.51
C PHE A 80 -10.07 -7.60 23.56
N ARG A 81 -11.06 -6.78 23.95
CA ARG A 81 -10.89 -5.33 24.06
C ARG A 81 -9.85 -5.02 25.14
N GLN A 82 -8.66 -4.59 24.73
CA GLN A 82 -7.68 -4.02 25.65
C GLN A 82 -8.27 -2.74 26.25
N ARG A 83 -8.05 -2.47 27.54
CA ARG A 83 -8.58 -1.27 28.20
C ARG A 83 -8.11 -0.04 27.42
N ASP A 84 -9.07 0.78 26.99
CA ASP A 84 -8.80 1.98 26.20
C ASP A 84 -7.84 2.89 27.01
N PHE A 85 -6.62 3.10 26.53
CA PHE A 85 -5.82 4.22 26.98
C PHE A 85 -6.56 5.48 26.52
N GLY A 86 -7.31 6.12 27.42
CA GLY A 86 -8.09 7.31 27.13
C GLY A 86 -7.22 8.38 26.47
N PHE A 87 -7.37 8.58 25.17
CA PHE A 87 -6.64 9.62 24.47
C PHE A 87 -7.16 10.98 24.90
N SER A 88 -6.31 11.77 25.55
CA SER A 88 -6.62 13.17 25.85
C SER A 88 -6.71 13.96 24.54
N ILE A 89 -7.84 14.64 24.30
CA ILE A 89 -8.04 15.54 23.14
C ILE A 89 -6.91 16.57 23.03
N ARG A 90 -6.33 17.01 24.16
CA ARG A 90 -5.16 17.90 24.19
C ARG A 90 -3.91 17.26 23.57
N LYS A 91 -3.68 15.96 23.78
CA LYS A 91 -2.58 15.22 23.15
C LYS A 91 -2.79 15.12 21.64
N ILE A 92 -4.03 14.88 21.19
CA ILE A 92 -4.40 14.82 19.76
C ILE A 92 -4.21 16.19 19.08
N LEU A 93 -4.66 17.29 19.70
CA LEU A 93 -4.48 18.64 19.15
C LEU A 93 -3.00 19.05 19.08
N LYS A 94 -2.22 18.80 20.14
CA LYS A 94 -0.77 19.03 20.15
C LYS A 94 -0.06 18.20 19.06
N PHE A 95 -0.53 16.98 18.84
CA PHE A 95 -0.08 16.09 17.77
C PHE A 95 -0.40 16.63 16.38
N ALA A 96 -1.66 17.01 16.11
CA ALA A 96 -2.06 17.57 14.84
C ALA A 96 -1.20 18.80 14.50
N TRP A 97 -1.02 19.71 15.47
CA TRP A 97 -0.16 20.88 15.30
C TRP A 97 1.30 20.52 15.02
N LYS A 98 1.84 19.47 15.65
CA LYS A 98 3.20 18.97 15.39
C LYS A 98 3.34 18.31 14.01
N VAL A 99 2.29 17.65 13.52
CA VAL A 99 2.27 17.06 12.17
C VAL A 99 2.18 18.14 11.10
N PHE A 100 1.38 19.19 11.31
CA PHE A 100 1.27 20.31 10.38
C PHE A 100 2.49 21.25 10.40
N SER A 101 3.29 21.26 11.49
CA SER A 101 4.48 22.11 11.61
C SER A 101 5.78 21.45 11.15
N GLN A 102 5.79 20.13 10.93
CA GLN A 102 6.91 19.45 10.27
C GLN A 102 6.60 19.28 8.78
N PRO A 103 7.60 19.41 7.89
CA PRO A 103 7.41 19.08 6.48
C PRO A 103 7.07 17.59 6.38
N SER A 104 5.79 17.27 6.26
CA SER A 104 5.35 15.89 6.02
C SER A 104 5.47 15.63 4.52
N GLU A 105 6.36 14.71 4.15
CA GLU A 105 6.47 14.25 2.77
C GLU A 105 5.25 13.37 2.48
N ILE A 106 4.28 13.91 1.74
CA ILE A 106 3.16 13.15 1.16
C ILE A 106 3.61 12.69 -0.22
N THR A 107 3.58 11.39 -0.45
CA THR A 107 3.87 10.83 -1.77
C THR A 107 2.57 10.63 -2.55
N LEU A 108 2.53 11.13 -3.78
CA LEU A 108 1.47 10.85 -4.73
C LEU A 108 2.06 10.08 -5.92
N ALA A 109 1.53 8.89 -6.16
CA ALA A 109 1.90 8.07 -7.31
C ALA A 109 0.72 7.93 -8.26
N PHE A 110 0.88 8.47 -9.46
CA PHE A 110 -0.07 8.33 -10.56
C PHE A 110 0.25 7.05 -11.34
N GLY A 111 -0.78 6.24 -11.56
CA GLY A 111 -0.72 5.03 -12.38
C GLY A 111 -0.98 5.32 -13.85
N LYS A 112 -0.84 4.28 -14.66
CA LYS A 112 -1.15 4.36 -16.10
C LYS A 112 -2.65 4.66 -16.29
N PRO A 113 -3.02 5.59 -17.17
CA PRO A 113 -4.42 5.87 -17.48
C PRO A 113 -5.13 4.64 -18.05
N LEU A 114 -6.40 4.50 -17.67
CA LEU A 114 -7.31 3.46 -18.13
C LEU A 114 -8.54 4.10 -18.77
N ASP A 115 -9.21 3.37 -19.66
CA ASP A 115 -10.58 3.70 -20.04
C ASP A 115 -11.60 3.07 -19.08
N VAL A 116 -12.87 3.30 -19.32
CA VAL A 116 -13.97 2.79 -18.47
C VAL A 116 -14.16 1.28 -18.54
N LEU A 117 -13.50 0.60 -19.49
CA LEU A 117 -13.52 -0.86 -19.65
C LEU A 117 -12.29 -1.52 -18.98
N GLY A 118 -11.36 -0.72 -18.46
CA GLY A 118 -10.12 -1.20 -17.83
C GLY A 118 -8.97 -1.46 -18.80
N ASN A 119 -9.07 -0.99 -20.04
CA ASN A 119 -7.96 -1.02 -21.00
C ASN A 119 -6.98 0.10 -20.74
N PHE A 120 -5.71 -0.08 -21.09
CA PHE A 120 -4.72 1.00 -20.98
C PHE A 120 -4.90 2.03 -22.07
N VAL A 121 -4.62 3.28 -21.74
CA VAL A 121 -4.72 4.41 -22.66
C VAL A 121 -3.34 5.01 -22.88
N ASP A 122 -3.00 5.25 -24.15
CA ASP A 122 -1.74 5.88 -24.54
C ASP A 122 -1.78 7.42 -24.41
N GLU A 123 -0.69 8.09 -24.79
CA GLU A 123 -0.58 9.56 -24.75
C GLU A 123 -1.51 10.28 -25.74
N ASN A 124 -2.02 9.58 -26.75
CA ASN A 124 -2.95 10.10 -27.75
C ASN A 124 -4.42 9.87 -27.36
N GLY A 125 -4.69 9.19 -26.24
CA GLY A 125 -6.04 8.85 -25.80
C GLY A 125 -6.61 7.57 -26.42
N VAL A 126 -5.78 6.78 -27.11
CA VAL A 126 -6.14 5.52 -27.76
C VAL A 126 -6.14 4.39 -26.72
N SER A 127 -7.20 3.60 -26.71
CA SER A 127 -7.32 2.45 -25.79
C SER A 127 -6.70 1.21 -26.42
N HIS A 128 -5.99 0.42 -25.62
CA HIS A 128 -5.35 -0.83 -26.05
C HIS A 128 -5.75 -2.00 -25.18
N ASP A 129 -6.15 -3.11 -25.82
CA ASP A 129 -6.46 -4.35 -25.12
C ASP A 129 -5.19 -5.01 -24.53
N SER A 130 -5.36 -6.18 -23.90
CA SER A 130 -4.23 -6.94 -23.32
C SER A 130 -3.21 -7.44 -24.35
N LYS A 131 -3.53 -7.44 -25.64
CA LYS A 131 -2.65 -7.83 -26.76
C LYS A 131 -2.07 -6.60 -27.47
N GLY A 132 -2.36 -5.39 -26.99
CA GLY A 132 -1.92 -4.13 -27.61
C GLY A 132 -2.73 -3.68 -28.82
N GLN A 133 -3.83 -4.37 -29.15
CA GLN A 133 -4.71 -3.98 -30.26
C GLN A 133 -5.54 -2.77 -29.88
N VAL A 134 -5.80 -1.89 -30.85
CA VAL A 134 -6.64 -0.71 -30.65
C VAL A 134 -8.07 -1.14 -30.36
N VAL A 135 -8.66 -0.49 -29.35
CA VAL A 135 -10.03 -0.73 -28.88
C VAL A 135 -10.87 0.52 -29.07
N GLU A 136 -11.90 0.41 -29.89
CA GLU A 136 -12.95 1.43 -29.98
C GLU A 136 -13.96 1.22 -28.85
N VAL A 137 -13.79 1.98 -27.76
CA VAL A 137 -14.59 1.86 -26.53
C VAL A 137 -16.10 1.99 -26.81
N LYS A 138 -16.48 2.77 -27.82
CA LYS A 138 -17.87 2.98 -28.21
C LYS A 138 -18.56 1.70 -28.68
N ASP A 139 -17.83 0.82 -29.36
CA ASP A 139 -18.37 -0.42 -29.93
C ASP A 139 -18.95 -1.35 -28.85
N TYR A 140 -18.45 -1.26 -27.62
CA TYR A 140 -18.91 -2.03 -26.48
C TYR A 140 -20.30 -1.63 -25.98
N PHE A 141 -20.72 -0.41 -26.30
CA PHE A 141 -22.03 0.14 -25.95
C PHE A 141 -23.03 0.07 -27.10
N LEU A 142 -22.62 -0.37 -28.29
CA LEU A 142 -23.50 -0.53 -29.44
C LEU A 142 -24.27 -1.86 -29.38
N SER A 143 -25.55 -1.79 -29.73
CA SER A 143 -26.47 -2.89 -30.02
C SER A 143 -26.97 -2.77 -31.47
N ALA A 144 -27.82 -3.69 -31.92
CA ALA A 144 -28.44 -3.62 -33.25
C ALA A 144 -29.33 -2.37 -33.43
N GLU A 145 -29.77 -1.76 -32.33
CA GLU A 145 -30.72 -0.64 -32.30
C GLU A 145 -30.02 0.70 -31.97
N GLY A 146 -28.70 0.70 -31.74
CA GLY A 146 -27.92 1.88 -31.38
C GLY A 146 -27.20 1.71 -30.05
N VAL A 147 -26.91 2.81 -29.35
CA VAL A 147 -26.31 2.74 -28.01
C VAL A 147 -27.41 2.41 -26.99
N GLU A 148 -27.26 1.31 -26.24
CA GLU A 148 -28.27 0.83 -25.28
C GLU A 148 -27.62 0.43 -23.95
N ALA A 149 -28.40 0.50 -22.87
CA ALA A 149 -27.99 0.00 -21.56
C ALA A 149 -28.05 -1.54 -21.51
N ASP A 150 -26.92 -2.16 -21.19
CA ASP A 150 -26.82 -3.60 -20.91
C ASP A 150 -26.23 -3.76 -19.51
N LEU A 151 -27.11 -3.82 -18.50
CA LEU A 151 -26.70 -3.83 -17.09
C LEU A 151 -25.81 -5.01 -16.73
N GLN A 152 -26.00 -6.16 -17.38
CA GLN A 152 -25.19 -7.35 -17.13
C GLN A 152 -23.77 -7.14 -17.67
N ARG A 153 -23.66 -6.64 -18.90
CA ARG A 153 -22.37 -6.34 -19.53
C ARG A 153 -21.63 -5.21 -18.82
N GLU A 154 -22.33 -4.14 -18.46
CA GLU A 154 -21.77 -3.01 -17.71
C GLU A 154 -21.23 -3.46 -16.34
N ALA A 155 -21.92 -4.38 -15.65
CA ALA A 155 -21.44 -4.94 -14.40
C ALA A 155 -20.12 -5.72 -14.58
N GLU A 156 -19.98 -6.48 -15.66
CA GLU A 156 -18.75 -7.23 -15.96
C GLU A 156 -17.58 -6.28 -16.28
N TYR A 157 -17.78 -5.25 -17.11
CA TYR A 157 -16.74 -4.25 -17.38
C TYR A 157 -16.36 -3.46 -16.13
N THR A 158 -17.33 -3.13 -15.29
CA THR A 158 -17.05 -2.49 -14.00
C THR A 158 -16.14 -3.38 -13.15
N LYS A 159 -16.35 -4.70 -13.16
CA LYS A 159 -15.52 -5.66 -12.42
C LYS A 159 -14.10 -5.72 -12.96
N ILE A 160 -13.94 -5.84 -14.27
CA ILE A 160 -12.64 -5.81 -14.94
C ILE A 160 -11.88 -4.51 -14.60
N LEU A 161 -12.56 -3.37 -14.69
CA LEU A 161 -12.00 -2.08 -14.31
C LEU A 161 -11.60 -2.05 -12.83
N ALA A 162 -12.44 -2.57 -11.93
CA ALA A 162 -12.13 -2.60 -10.50
C ALA A 162 -10.88 -3.42 -10.21
N ASP A 163 -10.79 -4.62 -10.77
CA ASP A 163 -9.64 -5.51 -10.63
C ASP A 163 -8.36 -4.86 -11.20
N ARG A 164 -8.48 -4.17 -12.34
CA ARG A 164 -7.37 -3.41 -12.93
C ARG A 164 -6.90 -2.28 -12.01
N VAL A 165 -7.82 -1.49 -11.44
CA VAL A 165 -7.47 -0.39 -10.53
C VAL A 165 -6.77 -0.94 -9.28
N VAL A 166 -7.21 -2.08 -8.75
CA VAL A 166 -6.55 -2.75 -7.61
C VAL A 166 -5.14 -3.22 -8.00
N GLU A 167 -4.96 -3.85 -9.16
CA GLU A 167 -3.64 -4.21 -9.70
C GLU A 167 -2.71 -2.98 -9.75
N ARG A 168 -3.24 -1.85 -10.23
CA ARG A 168 -2.51 -0.58 -10.30
C ARG A 168 -2.15 -0.05 -8.90
N TYR A 169 -3.02 -0.15 -7.91
CA TYR A 169 -2.68 0.27 -6.54
C TYR A 169 -1.45 -0.44 -5.99
N PHE A 170 -1.25 -1.72 -6.28
CA PHE A 170 -0.04 -2.44 -5.86
C PHE A 170 1.20 -1.99 -6.63
N ARG A 171 1.10 -1.82 -7.95
CA ARG A 171 2.23 -1.37 -8.79
C ARG A 171 2.64 0.08 -8.53
N GLU A 172 1.70 0.94 -8.21
CA GLU A 172 1.91 2.35 -7.93
C GLU A 172 2.32 2.63 -6.48
N ASN A 173 2.22 1.65 -5.59
CA ASN A 173 2.56 1.85 -4.19
C ASN A 173 4.03 2.24 -4.03
N VAL A 174 4.26 3.35 -3.35
CA VAL A 174 5.60 3.80 -2.99
C VAL A 174 5.94 3.32 -1.58
N VAL A 175 6.95 2.46 -1.47
CA VAL A 175 7.47 2.01 -0.18
C VAL A 175 8.26 3.13 0.48
N LEU A 176 7.87 3.46 1.71
CA LEU A 176 8.53 4.47 2.53
C LEU A 176 9.35 3.78 3.61
N SER A 177 10.39 4.46 4.12
CA SER A 177 11.26 3.96 5.19
C SER A 177 10.45 3.52 6.43
N SER A 178 9.42 4.28 6.82
CA SER A 178 8.54 3.92 7.94
C SER A 178 7.74 2.65 7.69
N HIS A 179 7.28 2.40 6.45
CA HIS A 179 6.58 1.17 6.09
C HIS A 179 7.54 -0.03 6.21
N LEU A 180 8.74 0.10 5.65
CA LEU A 180 9.71 -0.99 5.63
C LEU A 180 10.21 -1.36 7.04
N VAL A 181 10.52 -0.36 7.86
CA VAL A 181 10.99 -0.56 9.24
C VAL A 181 9.89 -1.19 10.11
N ALA A 182 8.65 -0.73 9.98
CA ALA A 182 7.52 -1.34 10.69
C ALA A 182 7.27 -2.79 10.23
N PHE A 183 7.37 -3.04 8.92
CA PHE A 183 7.20 -4.37 8.34
C PHE A 183 8.26 -5.35 8.86
N ALA A 184 9.54 -4.94 8.85
CA ALA A 184 10.64 -5.74 9.36
C ALA A 184 10.46 -6.09 10.85
N ALA A 185 10.21 -5.08 11.69
CA ALA A 185 10.04 -5.29 13.12
C ALA A 185 8.83 -6.18 13.45
N PHE A 186 7.71 -6.02 12.75
CA PHE A 186 6.54 -6.89 12.98
C PHE A 186 6.79 -8.33 12.56
N ASN A 187 7.49 -8.57 11.44
CA ASN A 187 7.80 -9.94 11.01
C ASN A 187 8.88 -10.59 11.88
N LEU A 188 9.86 -9.84 12.40
CA LEU A 188 10.76 -10.35 13.44
C LEU A 188 9.99 -10.79 14.69
N LEU A 189 8.99 -10.02 15.12
CA LEU A 189 8.10 -10.42 16.23
C LEU A 189 7.38 -11.74 15.94
N ARG A 190 6.89 -11.94 14.70
CA ARG A 190 6.24 -13.20 14.29
C ARG A 190 7.22 -14.37 14.24
N ILE A 191 8.45 -14.15 13.75
CA ILE A 191 9.51 -15.17 13.69
C ILE A 191 9.91 -15.62 15.09
N GLN A 192 9.98 -14.70 16.06
CA GLN A 192 10.23 -15.02 17.48
C GLN A 192 9.07 -15.79 18.14
N ASN A 193 7.87 -15.79 17.53
CA ASN A 193 6.65 -16.37 18.11
C ASN A 193 5.88 -17.25 17.08
N PRO A 194 6.49 -18.30 16.50
CA PRO A 194 5.95 -19.00 15.33
C PRO A 194 4.69 -19.81 15.61
N SER A 195 4.42 -20.17 16.87
CA SER A 195 3.23 -20.92 17.28
C SER A 195 1.99 -20.04 17.50
N LEU A 196 2.13 -18.72 17.47
CA LEU A 196 1.07 -17.78 17.78
C LEU A 196 0.34 -17.30 16.53
N ASP A 197 -0.99 -17.23 16.59
CA ASP A 197 -1.77 -16.53 15.58
C ASP A 197 -1.62 -15.01 15.71
N LEU A 198 -2.10 -14.27 14.72
CA LEU A 198 -2.01 -12.80 14.70
C LEU A 198 -2.56 -12.16 15.99
N TYR A 199 -3.70 -12.62 16.50
CA TYR A 199 -4.32 -12.03 17.70
C TYR A 199 -3.58 -12.40 18.98
N ALA A 200 -2.92 -13.55 19.02
CA ALA A 200 -2.01 -13.92 20.10
C ALA A 200 -0.74 -13.05 20.08
N VAL A 201 -0.11 -12.86 18.90
CA VAL A 201 1.05 -11.97 18.74
C VAL A 201 0.72 -10.54 19.17
N LEU A 202 -0.42 -10.00 18.74
CA LEU A 202 -0.85 -8.64 19.09
C LEU A 202 -1.14 -8.44 20.60
N ARG A 203 -1.28 -9.52 21.37
CA ARG A 203 -1.54 -9.49 22.82
C ARG A 203 -0.29 -9.69 23.67
N LEU A 204 0.85 -9.96 23.06
CA LEU A 204 2.11 -10.12 23.77
C LEU A 204 2.44 -8.85 24.58
N PRO A 205 3.02 -9.00 25.79
CA PRO A 205 3.48 -7.87 26.58
C PRO A 205 4.64 -7.17 25.87
N THR A 206 4.48 -5.90 25.52
CA THR A 206 5.47 -5.14 24.74
C THR A 206 6.84 -5.03 25.41
N ASP A 207 6.88 -5.08 26.74
CA ASP A 207 8.10 -4.89 27.53
C ASP A 207 9.04 -6.12 27.49
N ASP A 208 8.53 -7.29 27.08
CA ASP A 208 9.28 -8.55 27.03
C ASP A 208 9.90 -8.83 25.65
N HIS A 209 9.64 -7.98 24.65
CA HIS A 209 10.09 -8.18 23.28
C HIS A 209 10.97 -7.03 22.78
N PHE A 210 12.10 -7.40 22.21
CA PHE A 210 13.03 -6.48 21.57
C PHE A 210 13.70 -7.13 20.36
N PHE A 211 14.27 -6.29 19.50
CA PHE A 211 15.07 -6.71 18.35
C PHE A 211 16.45 -6.09 18.45
N THR A 212 17.49 -6.88 18.16
CA THR A 212 18.84 -6.33 18.13
C THR A 212 19.03 -5.47 16.88
N ARG A 213 20.12 -4.69 16.88
CA ARG A 213 20.52 -3.94 15.68
C ARG A 213 20.83 -4.85 14.50
N GLU A 214 21.52 -5.95 14.76
CA GLU A 214 21.90 -6.93 13.75
C GLU A 214 20.67 -7.58 13.11
N ASP A 215 19.68 -7.98 13.91
CA ASP A 215 18.43 -8.56 13.40
C ASP A 215 17.70 -7.58 12.46
N MET A 216 17.58 -6.32 12.89
CA MET A 216 16.90 -5.28 12.12
C MET A 216 17.65 -4.94 10.83
N GLU A 217 18.97 -4.75 10.88
CA GLU A 217 19.78 -4.40 9.71
C GLU A 217 19.83 -5.56 8.70
N THR A 218 19.90 -6.81 9.17
CA THR A 218 19.82 -8.02 8.32
C THR A 218 18.45 -8.14 7.65
N ALA A 219 17.36 -8.02 8.42
CA ALA A 219 16.01 -8.05 7.88
C ALA A 219 15.78 -6.97 6.83
N ILE A 220 16.21 -5.74 7.10
CA ILE A 220 16.10 -4.62 6.15
C ILE A 220 16.90 -4.91 4.88
N SER A 221 18.12 -5.45 5.00
CA SER A 221 18.97 -5.77 3.84
C SER A 221 18.29 -6.80 2.91
N HIS A 222 17.71 -7.87 3.47
CA HIS A 222 16.97 -8.86 2.69
C HIS A 222 15.75 -8.26 1.99
N LEU A 223 14.99 -7.43 2.72
CA LEU A 223 13.82 -6.77 2.16
C LEU A 223 14.20 -5.76 1.07
N GLN A 224 15.29 -5.01 1.23
CA GLN A 224 15.81 -4.07 0.22
C GLN A 224 16.18 -4.80 -1.07
N ALA A 225 16.86 -5.96 -0.97
CA ALA A 225 17.24 -6.75 -2.13
C ALA A 225 16.02 -7.22 -2.93
N GLU A 226 15.01 -7.79 -2.25
CA GLU A 226 13.76 -8.23 -2.89
C GLU A 226 12.97 -7.04 -3.47
N LEU A 227 12.88 -5.93 -2.74
CA LEU A 227 12.15 -4.74 -3.20
C LEU A 227 12.78 -4.11 -4.44
N LYS A 228 14.11 -4.07 -4.54
CA LYS A 228 14.82 -3.56 -5.73
C LYS A 228 14.49 -4.40 -6.96
N GLN A 229 14.51 -5.73 -6.84
CA GLN A 229 14.12 -6.62 -7.94
C GLN A 229 12.67 -6.40 -8.38
N ARG A 230 11.75 -6.18 -7.43
CA ARG A 230 10.34 -5.88 -7.75
C ARG A 230 10.15 -4.52 -8.41
N GLU A 231 10.91 -3.52 -8.02
CA GLU A 231 10.91 -2.21 -8.66
C GLU A 231 11.40 -2.31 -10.11
N GLU A 232 12.48 -3.06 -10.37
CA GLU A 232 12.98 -3.34 -11.72
C GLU A 232 11.93 -4.05 -12.60
N ARG A 233 11.12 -4.94 -12.02
CA ARG A 233 9.98 -5.59 -12.70
C ARG A 233 8.73 -4.70 -12.83
N GLY A 234 8.74 -3.49 -12.26
CA GLY A 234 7.59 -2.56 -12.28
C GLY A 234 6.38 -3.06 -11.47
N GLU A 235 6.63 -3.82 -10.41
CA GLU A 235 5.63 -4.39 -9.49
C GLU A 235 5.36 -3.50 -8.28
N ILE A 236 6.26 -2.57 -7.98
CA ILE A 236 6.21 -1.62 -6.86
C ILE A 236 7.11 -0.42 -7.17
N ARG A 237 6.99 0.67 -6.40
CA ARG A 237 7.89 1.82 -6.45
C ARG A 237 8.55 2.03 -5.09
N LEU A 238 9.77 2.56 -5.06
CA LEU A 238 10.53 2.78 -3.84
C LEU A 238 10.83 4.26 -3.65
N ALA A 239 10.72 4.75 -2.42
CA ALA A 239 11.27 6.05 -2.07
C ALA A 239 12.80 5.99 -2.08
N LYS A 240 13.47 7.12 -2.34
CA LYS A 240 14.95 7.21 -2.37
C LYS A 240 15.62 6.62 -1.12
N GLN A 241 14.97 6.76 0.03
CA GLN A 241 15.43 6.29 1.33
C GLN A 241 15.55 4.76 1.40
N ILE A 242 14.81 4.03 0.55
CA ILE A 242 14.88 2.57 0.50
C ILE A 242 16.22 2.08 -0.04
N SER A 243 16.97 2.92 -0.77
CA SER A 243 18.31 2.56 -1.26
C SER A 243 19.45 2.96 -0.31
N TRP A 244 19.15 3.59 0.83
CA TRP A 244 20.16 3.96 1.82
C TRP A 244 20.71 2.74 2.56
N GLU A 245 21.85 2.93 3.23
CA GLU A 245 22.39 1.91 4.12
C GLU A 245 21.37 1.53 5.20
N PRO A 246 21.24 0.23 5.58
CA PRO A 246 20.21 -0.25 6.51
C PRO A 246 20.13 0.58 7.80
N ALA A 247 21.27 0.91 8.39
CA ALA A 247 21.35 1.71 9.60
C ALA A 247 20.78 3.13 9.43
N GLU A 248 20.96 3.74 8.26
CA GLU A 248 20.45 5.09 7.95
C GLU A 248 18.96 5.07 7.63
N LEU A 249 18.52 4.09 6.83
CA LEU A 249 17.11 3.84 6.53
C LEU A 249 16.31 3.63 7.82
N ILE A 250 16.83 2.81 8.74
CA ILE A 250 16.21 2.56 10.04
C ILE A 250 16.07 3.85 10.84
N ARG A 251 17.12 4.69 10.90
CA ARG A 251 17.06 5.99 11.61
C ARG A 251 15.99 6.90 11.02
N ASP A 252 15.89 6.95 9.69
CA ASP A 252 14.86 7.74 9.00
C ASP A 252 13.46 7.21 9.27
N GLY A 253 13.25 5.89 9.17
CA GLY A 253 11.98 5.24 9.47
C GLY A 253 11.54 5.49 10.93
N LEU A 254 12.46 5.39 11.89
CA LEU A 254 12.21 5.70 13.30
C LEU A 254 11.89 7.17 13.54
N LYS A 255 12.57 8.09 12.87
CA LYS A 255 12.25 9.53 12.92
C LYS A 255 10.81 9.77 12.47
N HIS A 256 10.34 9.04 11.47
CA HIS A 256 8.96 9.14 11.00
C HIS A 256 7.96 8.42 11.91
N LEU A 257 8.25 7.20 12.39
CA LEU A 257 7.34 6.42 13.23
C LEU A 257 7.24 6.92 14.68
N GLY A 258 8.35 7.40 15.25
CA GLY A 258 8.52 7.69 16.67
C GLY A 258 8.12 9.09 17.14
N VAL A 259 7.71 9.98 16.22
CA VAL A 259 7.53 11.41 16.53
C VAL A 259 6.08 11.78 16.87
N TYR A 260 5.11 10.92 16.54
CA TYR A 260 3.73 11.39 16.35
C TYR A 260 2.64 10.63 17.13
N HIS A 261 2.80 9.36 17.47
CA HIS A 261 1.83 8.64 18.32
C HIS A 261 2.14 8.79 19.82
N PRO A 262 1.14 8.86 20.72
CA PRO A 262 1.39 8.86 22.16
C PRO A 262 2.12 7.60 22.66
N ALA A 263 1.91 6.46 22.00
CA ALA A 263 2.74 5.27 22.09
C ALA A 263 3.67 5.21 20.86
N LYS A 264 4.95 4.96 21.07
CA LYS A 264 5.94 4.89 20.00
C LYS A 264 5.83 3.55 19.27
N VAL A 265 5.49 3.62 17.99
CA VAL A 265 5.36 2.44 17.11
C VAL A 265 6.63 1.60 17.13
N LEU A 266 7.78 2.27 17.06
CA LEU A 266 9.10 1.67 17.25
C LEU A 266 10.05 2.74 17.81
N LYS A 267 10.94 2.35 18.71
CA LYS A 267 11.98 3.21 19.30
C LYS A 267 13.21 2.40 19.66
N ILE A 268 14.32 3.08 19.91
CA ILE A 268 15.51 2.48 20.53
C ILE A 268 15.42 2.71 22.04
N ASN A 269 15.61 1.66 22.85
CA ASN A 269 15.67 1.75 24.31
C ASN A 269 17.07 2.20 24.78
N LYS A 270 17.34 2.20 26.10
CA LYS A 270 18.63 2.67 26.64
C LYS A 270 19.75 1.69 26.35
N GLU A 271 19.41 0.43 26.17
CA GLU A 271 20.28 -0.71 25.91
C GLU A 271 20.65 -0.81 24.42
N GLY A 272 20.07 0.04 23.56
CA GLY A 272 20.34 0.06 22.12
C GLY A 272 19.49 -0.91 21.30
N HIS A 273 18.51 -1.58 21.91
CA HIS A 273 17.59 -2.48 21.23
C HIS A 273 16.36 -1.74 20.69
N PHE A 274 15.78 -2.28 19.63
CA PHE A 274 14.53 -1.80 19.04
C PHE A 274 13.36 -2.40 19.80
N VAL A 275 12.44 -1.55 20.26
CA VAL A 275 11.24 -1.95 21.02
C VAL A 275 10.02 -1.20 20.48
N SER A 276 8.86 -1.86 20.53
CA SER A 276 7.56 -1.25 20.21
C SER A 276 6.78 -1.03 21.50
N GLU A 277 6.12 0.12 21.65
CA GLU A 277 5.19 0.34 22.76
C GLU A 277 3.75 -0.11 22.42
N ASP A 278 3.50 -0.50 21.16
CA ASP A 278 2.17 -0.83 20.66
C ASP A 278 2.21 -1.71 19.41
N PHE A 279 2.00 -3.02 19.58
CA PHE A 279 1.98 -3.96 18.46
C PHE A 279 0.80 -3.77 17.50
N HIS A 280 -0.32 -3.17 17.94
CA HIS A 280 -1.43 -2.88 17.03
C HIS A 280 -1.03 -1.76 16.06
N LEU A 281 -0.39 -0.71 16.56
CA LEU A 281 0.15 0.35 15.70
C LEU A 281 1.28 -0.17 14.82
N LEU A 282 2.17 -1.01 15.34
CA LEU A 282 3.23 -1.63 14.53
C LEU A 282 2.63 -2.44 13.37
N TYR A 283 1.60 -3.24 13.65
CA TYR A 283 0.85 -3.99 12.64
C TYR A 283 0.18 -3.08 11.60
N PHE A 284 -0.41 -1.97 12.01
CA PHE A 284 -1.03 -1.02 11.07
C PHE A 284 -0.05 -0.52 10.00
N TYR A 285 1.17 -0.14 10.39
CA TYR A 285 2.18 0.33 9.44
C TYR A 285 2.84 -0.80 8.65
N HIS A 286 2.96 -1.99 9.23
CA HIS A 286 3.36 -3.22 8.54
C HIS A 286 2.41 -3.52 7.36
N ASN A 287 1.10 -3.38 7.56
CA ASN A 287 0.08 -3.82 6.60
C ASN A 287 0.17 -3.18 5.21
N ARG A 288 0.93 -2.08 5.08
CA ARG A 288 1.17 -1.45 3.79
C ARG A 288 1.93 -2.35 2.81
N LEU A 289 2.71 -3.31 3.31
CA LEU A 289 3.52 -4.24 2.51
C LEU A 289 3.05 -5.70 2.56
N ASP A 290 1.95 -5.99 3.26
CA ASP A 290 1.46 -7.35 3.52
C ASP A 290 1.07 -8.13 2.25
N HIS A 291 0.77 -7.44 1.15
CA HIS A 291 0.33 -8.06 -0.11
C HIS A 291 1.48 -8.57 -0.99
N TYR A 292 2.72 -8.24 -0.63
CA TYR A 292 3.89 -8.58 -1.44
C TYR A 292 4.56 -9.88 -1.00
N GLU A 293 4.09 -10.53 0.08
CA GLU A 293 4.64 -11.77 0.62
C GLU A 293 6.14 -11.67 1.00
N LEU A 294 6.59 -10.48 1.40
CA LEU A 294 7.99 -10.19 1.70
C LEU A 294 8.50 -10.89 2.97
N GLU A 295 7.61 -11.37 3.82
CA GLU A 295 7.97 -12.16 5.01
C GLU A 295 8.72 -13.45 4.65
N LYS A 296 8.57 -13.96 3.41
CA LYS A 296 9.25 -15.16 2.93
C LYS A 296 10.77 -14.98 2.82
N VAL A 297 11.24 -13.79 2.42
CA VAL A 297 12.70 -13.52 2.28
C VAL A 297 13.39 -13.24 3.63
N MET A 298 12.60 -13.01 4.67
CA MET A 298 13.11 -12.86 6.04
C MET A 298 13.35 -14.20 6.74
N GLN A 299 12.79 -15.30 6.22
CA GLN A 299 12.90 -16.65 6.80
C GLN A 299 13.98 -17.50 6.12
N ALA A 300 14.54 -17.04 5.00
CA ALA A 300 15.59 -17.75 4.28
C ALA A 300 16.97 -17.49 4.93
N PRO A 301 17.82 -18.51 5.13
CA PRO A 301 19.23 -18.29 5.40
C PRO A 301 19.84 -17.54 4.21
N VAL A 302 20.68 -16.55 4.51
CA VAL A 302 21.39 -15.70 3.53
C VAL A 302 21.94 -16.58 2.39
N PRO A 303 21.55 -16.39 1.12
CA PRO A 303 22.40 -16.86 0.04
C PRO A 303 23.69 -16.05 0.15
N MET A 304 24.78 -16.69 0.57
CA MET A 304 26.10 -16.08 0.48
C MET A 304 26.26 -15.62 -0.96
N VAL A 305 26.37 -14.31 -1.15
CA VAL A 305 26.88 -13.77 -2.41
C VAL A 305 28.29 -14.33 -2.52
N ASP A 306 28.47 -15.27 -3.43
CA ASP A 306 29.79 -15.81 -3.74
C ASP A 306 30.69 -14.64 -4.16
N PRO A 307 31.77 -14.34 -3.44
CA PRO A 307 32.68 -13.25 -3.77
C PRO A 307 33.47 -13.49 -5.07
N HIS A 308 33.24 -14.58 -5.81
CA HIS A 308 33.95 -14.91 -7.04
C HIS A 308 33.46 -14.23 -8.33
N TRP A 309 32.60 -13.22 -8.30
CA TRP A 309 32.25 -12.41 -9.49
C TRP A 309 33.15 -11.18 -9.70
N ASN A 310 34.43 -11.27 -9.34
CA ASN A 310 35.48 -10.38 -9.83
C ASN A 310 36.43 -11.17 -10.75
N ASN A 311 35.96 -11.51 -11.95
CA ASN A 311 36.81 -11.71 -13.13
C ASN A 311 35.91 -11.74 -14.37
N ILE A 312 35.56 -10.55 -14.85
CA ILE A 312 35.17 -10.35 -16.25
C ILE A 312 36.33 -9.58 -16.89
N ASP A 313 37.40 -10.31 -17.17
CA ASP A 313 38.51 -9.91 -18.04
C ASP A 313 39.07 -11.20 -18.66
N GLU A 314 38.22 -11.98 -19.36
CA GLU A 314 38.68 -13.06 -20.26
C GLU A 314 37.55 -13.63 -21.13
N ILE A 315 36.90 -12.79 -21.94
CA ILE A 315 36.31 -13.24 -23.24
C ILE A 315 36.48 -12.10 -24.25
N ILE A 316 37.73 -11.89 -24.67
CA ILE A 316 38.05 -11.42 -26.03
C ILE A 316 39.18 -12.33 -26.51
N ASP A 317 38.78 -13.40 -27.20
CA ASP A 317 39.44 -13.99 -28.37
C ASP A 317 38.45 -14.95 -29.06
#